data_AF-A0A959AVJ4-F1
#
_entry.id   AF-A0A959AVJ4-F1
#
_cell.length_a   1.000
_cell.length_b   1.000
_cell.length_c   1.000
_cell.angle_alpha   90.00
_cell.angle_beta   90.00
_cell.angle_gamma   90.00
#
_symmetry.space_group_name_H-M   'P 1'
#
loop_
_entity.id
_entity.type
_entity.pdbx_description
1 polymer ?
#
loop_
_entity_poly.entity_id
_entity_poly.type
_entity_poly.pdbx_seq_one_letter_code
_entity_poly.pdbx_strand_id
1 'polypeptide(L)'
;MWTESFKKKLLYWGASEGAFIILLWVLYFTALAFSKERPHIHYWEFIFAANYFLVVIVINYWLLPRFFYRKRYYTFLFWSLAAIAAAIVVNEVLLEPVFLSGRGIGRRSAEGGFRDIAEIGPIILLFVGFKLAWDNLKKQSQLEALEREKAEGELQFLKSQLNPHFLFNNLNNLYSYAQENSPKTPEIILQLSNIMRYMLYESREHYVPLEKELACLQDFIRLQELQMESRGKVVYSVEGNTTGKMIAPLLLIPFVENSFKHSLSSQADNISIGIKVEIREVELHFRCTNTYLATKDGPGRYVAKGIGLDNVRKRLKLLYPGRHRLDIQTEGGQYVVKLELGLGNSI
;
A
#
# COMPACT_ATOMS: atom_id res chain seq x y z
N MET A 1 -6.20 -16.24 6.74
CA MET A 1 -7.03 -17.10 5.86
C MET A 1 -6.46 -16.97 4.45
N TRP A 2 -5.58 -17.89 4.04
CA TRP A 2 -4.93 -17.85 2.73
C TRP A 2 -5.96 -18.20 1.66
N THR A 3 -6.19 -17.29 0.71
CA THR A 3 -7.23 -17.46 -0.32
C THR A 3 -6.90 -18.63 -1.25
N GLU A 4 -7.92 -19.41 -1.62
CA GLU A 4 -7.89 -20.52 -2.60
C GLU A 4 -7.10 -20.16 -3.89
N SER A 5 -7.14 -18.89 -4.29
CA SER A 5 -6.39 -18.31 -5.42
C SER A 5 -4.87 -18.48 -5.27
N PHE A 6 -4.32 -18.28 -4.06
CA PHE A 6 -2.88 -18.39 -3.81
C PHE A 6 -2.39 -19.84 -3.88
N LYS A 7 -3.18 -20.80 -3.36
CA LYS A 7 -2.88 -22.23 -3.45
C LYS A 7 -2.93 -22.75 -4.89
N LYS A 8 -3.94 -22.34 -5.66
CA LYS A 8 -4.03 -22.68 -7.10
C LYS A 8 -2.88 -22.10 -7.90
N LYS A 9 -2.45 -20.86 -7.63
CA LYS A 9 -1.21 -20.32 -8.19
C LYS A 9 -0.02 -21.17 -7.76
N LEU A 10 0.22 -21.42 -6.48
CA LEU A 10 1.39 -22.19 -6.05
C LEU A 10 1.48 -23.58 -6.72
N LEU A 11 0.34 -24.27 -6.89
CA LEU A 11 0.24 -25.56 -7.57
C LEU A 11 0.51 -25.46 -9.08
N TYR A 12 -0.05 -24.45 -9.76
CA TYR A 12 0.16 -24.20 -11.19
C TYR A 12 1.62 -23.83 -11.50
N TRP A 13 2.26 -23.09 -10.59
CA TRP A 13 3.65 -22.65 -10.73
C TRP A 13 4.66 -23.78 -10.49
N GLY A 14 4.39 -24.69 -9.54
CA GLY A 14 5.17 -25.92 -9.40
C GLY A 14 5.01 -26.85 -10.60
N ALA A 15 3.81 -26.91 -11.19
CA ALA A 15 3.54 -27.71 -12.37
C ALA A 15 4.27 -27.19 -13.64
N SER A 16 4.36 -25.86 -13.84
CA SER A 16 5.08 -25.28 -14.98
C SER A 16 6.60 -25.51 -14.91
N GLU A 17 7.18 -25.44 -13.72
CA GLU A 17 8.62 -25.71 -13.52
C GLU A 17 8.94 -27.20 -13.70
N GLY A 18 8.09 -28.10 -13.18
CA GLY A 18 8.23 -29.54 -13.38
C GLY A 18 8.09 -29.95 -14.85
N ALA A 19 7.12 -29.37 -15.58
CA ALA A 19 6.95 -29.59 -17.01
C ALA A 19 8.18 -29.14 -17.82
N PHE A 20 8.81 -28.04 -17.43
CA PHE A 20 10.02 -27.54 -18.09
C PHE A 20 11.24 -28.42 -17.82
N ILE A 21 11.39 -28.95 -16.60
CA ILE A 21 12.43 -29.95 -16.28
C ILE A 21 12.25 -31.19 -17.17
N ILE A 22 11.02 -31.71 -17.28
CA ILE A 22 10.70 -32.87 -18.12
C ILE A 22 11.00 -32.58 -19.60
N LEU A 23 10.64 -31.39 -20.11
CA LEU A 23 10.93 -30.97 -21.48
C LEU A 23 12.44 -31.01 -21.78
N LEU A 24 13.29 -30.65 -20.82
CA LEU A 24 14.74 -30.66 -21.00
C LEU A 24 15.33 -32.05 -20.98
N TRP A 25 14.80 -32.92 -20.13
CA TRP A 25 15.14 -34.34 -20.18
C TRP A 25 14.83 -34.92 -21.56
N VAL A 26 13.66 -34.59 -22.12
CA VAL A 26 13.27 -34.98 -23.47
C VAL A 26 14.23 -34.39 -24.51
N LEU A 27 14.52 -33.09 -24.44
CA LEU A 27 15.40 -32.40 -25.40
C LEU A 27 16.84 -32.90 -25.36
N TYR A 28 17.36 -33.19 -24.16
CA TYR A 28 18.69 -33.77 -23.99
C TYR A 28 18.79 -35.16 -24.63
N PHE A 29 17.83 -36.05 -24.35
CA PHE A 29 17.86 -37.40 -24.92
C PHE A 29 17.56 -37.44 -26.40
N THR A 30 16.76 -36.52 -26.93
CA THR A 30 16.57 -36.41 -28.38
C THR A 30 17.87 -35.94 -29.05
N ALA A 31 18.53 -34.91 -28.51
CA ALA A 31 19.85 -34.47 -29.00
C ALA A 31 20.89 -35.59 -28.95
N LEU A 32 20.93 -36.35 -27.85
CA LEU A 32 21.80 -37.52 -27.70
C LEU A 32 21.49 -38.59 -28.77
N ALA A 33 20.22 -38.90 -29.01
CA ALA A 33 19.81 -39.88 -30.00
C ALA A 33 20.20 -39.47 -31.43
N PHE A 34 20.08 -38.18 -31.78
CA PHE A 34 20.50 -37.65 -33.08
C PHE A 34 22.02 -37.59 -33.26
N SER A 35 22.78 -37.46 -32.16
CA SER A 35 24.24 -37.40 -32.21
C SER A 35 24.90 -38.77 -32.48
N LYS A 36 24.16 -39.86 -32.32
CA LYS A 36 24.67 -41.23 -32.45
C LYS A 36 24.40 -41.83 -33.83
N GLU A 37 25.39 -42.48 -34.41
CA GLU A 37 25.24 -43.25 -35.66
C GLU A 37 24.26 -44.44 -35.54
N ARG A 38 24.07 -44.98 -34.32
CA ARG A 38 23.00 -45.95 -34.00
C ARG A 38 22.23 -45.49 -32.75
N PRO A 39 20.90 -45.30 -32.82
CA PRO A 39 20.11 -44.64 -31.78
C PRO A 39 19.72 -45.59 -30.63
N HIS A 40 20.67 -46.34 -30.08
CA HIS A 40 20.46 -47.09 -28.84
C HIS A 40 20.86 -46.21 -27.64
N ILE A 41 19.89 -45.86 -26.81
CA ILE A 41 20.11 -45.18 -25.52
C ILE A 41 20.21 -46.25 -24.45
N HIS A 42 21.31 -46.24 -23.72
CA HIS A 42 21.54 -47.20 -22.66
C HIS A 42 21.16 -46.62 -21.30
N TYR A 43 20.71 -47.47 -20.37
CA TYR A 43 20.22 -47.02 -19.06
C TYR A 43 21.29 -46.27 -18.24
N TRP A 44 22.59 -46.53 -18.44
CA TRP A 44 23.66 -45.80 -17.75
C TRP A 44 23.81 -44.35 -18.21
N GLU A 45 23.38 -44.02 -19.44
CA GLU A 45 23.37 -42.64 -19.94
C GLU A 45 22.31 -41.81 -19.19
N PHE A 46 21.22 -42.45 -18.76
CA PHE A 46 20.25 -41.83 -17.85
C PHE A 46 20.86 -41.54 -16.48
N ILE A 47 21.66 -42.45 -15.95
CA ILE A 47 22.31 -42.27 -14.64
C ILE A 47 23.35 -41.15 -14.69
N PHE A 48 24.17 -41.10 -15.75
CA PHE A 48 25.11 -40.00 -15.97
C PHE A 48 24.41 -38.65 -16.14
N ALA A 49 23.34 -38.60 -16.95
CA ALA A 49 22.55 -37.37 -17.12
C ALA A 49 21.92 -36.92 -15.80
N ALA A 50 21.37 -37.84 -15.01
CA ALA A 50 20.74 -37.53 -13.72
C ALA A 50 21.69 -36.80 -12.77
N ASN A 51 22.97 -37.15 -12.75
CA ASN A 51 23.98 -36.49 -11.94
C ASN A 51 24.13 -35.01 -12.31
N TYR A 52 24.19 -34.69 -13.61
CA TYR A 52 24.27 -33.30 -14.08
C TYR A 52 22.96 -32.53 -13.90
N PHE A 53 21.81 -33.18 -14.09
CA PHE A 53 20.50 -32.58 -13.78
C PHE A 53 20.36 -32.23 -12.29
N LEU A 54 20.95 -33.02 -11.39
CA LEU A 54 20.99 -32.69 -9.97
C LEU A 54 21.75 -31.38 -9.73
N VAL A 55 22.89 -31.18 -10.39
CA VAL A 55 23.65 -29.91 -10.32
C VAL A 55 22.81 -28.75 -10.83
N VAL A 56 22.10 -28.92 -11.95
CA VAL A 56 21.19 -27.91 -12.50
C VAL A 56 20.12 -27.51 -11.47
N ILE A 57 19.51 -28.48 -10.79
CA ILE A 57 18.53 -28.23 -9.73
C ILE A 57 19.18 -27.48 -8.56
N VAL A 58 20.35 -27.90 -8.10
CA VAL A 58 21.08 -27.24 -7.00
C VAL A 58 21.43 -25.80 -7.35
N ILE A 59 21.95 -25.55 -8.55
CA ILE A 59 22.28 -24.21 -9.01
C ILE A 59 21.03 -23.32 -8.98
N ASN A 60 19.91 -23.79 -9.52
CA ASN A 60 18.72 -22.96 -9.75
C ASN A 60 17.84 -22.75 -8.52
N TYR A 61 17.67 -23.78 -7.70
CA TYR A 61 16.78 -23.74 -6.55
C TYR A 61 17.49 -23.42 -5.24
N TRP A 62 18.81 -23.58 -5.18
CA TRP A 62 19.58 -23.32 -3.97
C TRP A 62 20.62 -22.21 -4.13
N LEU A 63 21.54 -22.32 -5.09
CA LEU A 63 22.62 -21.33 -5.25
C LEU A 63 22.09 -19.98 -5.77
N LEU A 64 21.17 -19.99 -6.73
CA LEU A 64 20.59 -18.80 -7.33
C LEU A 64 19.88 -17.92 -6.28
N PRO A 65 18.94 -18.46 -5.47
CA PRO A 65 18.25 -17.65 -4.47
C PRO A 65 19.16 -17.22 -3.31
N ARG A 66 20.14 -18.06 -2.95
CA ARG A 66 21.01 -17.82 -1.79
C ARG A 66 22.11 -16.80 -2.08
N PHE A 67 22.67 -16.80 -3.29
CA PHE A 67 23.85 -16.00 -3.62
C PHE A 67 23.59 -14.99 -4.75
N PHE A 68 23.04 -15.43 -5.88
CA PHE A 68 22.86 -14.57 -7.06
C PHE A 68 21.85 -13.44 -6.79
N TYR A 69 20.67 -13.76 -6.24
CA TYR A 69 19.67 -12.75 -5.88
C TYR A 69 20.09 -11.84 -4.72
N ARG A 70 21.07 -12.25 -3.91
CA ARG A 70 21.67 -11.41 -2.87
C ARG A 70 22.87 -10.59 -3.39
N LYS A 71 23.05 -10.50 -4.72
CA LYS A 71 24.16 -9.80 -5.39
C LYS A 71 25.56 -10.32 -5.04
N ARG A 72 25.69 -11.54 -4.52
CA ARG A 72 26.97 -12.17 -4.18
C ARG A 72 27.46 -13.04 -5.35
N TYR A 73 27.77 -12.39 -6.47
CA TYR A 73 28.04 -13.08 -7.75
C TYR A 73 29.29 -13.97 -7.71
N TYR A 74 30.39 -13.53 -7.08
CA TYR A 74 31.61 -14.35 -6.96
C TYR A 74 31.38 -15.64 -6.15
N THR A 75 30.62 -15.55 -5.06
CA THR A 75 30.26 -16.75 -4.28
C THR A 75 29.34 -17.69 -5.04
N PHE A 76 28.42 -17.14 -5.84
CA PHE A 76 27.57 -17.95 -6.72
C PHE A 76 28.43 -18.69 -7.75
N LEU A 77 29.33 -17.98 -8.43
CA LEU A 77 30.23 -18.55 -9.43
C LEU A 77 31.10 -19.66 -8.84
N PHE A 78 31.76 -19.41 -7.71
CA PHE A 78 32.59 -20.40 -7.03
C PHE A 78 31.83 -21.69 -6.71
N TRP A 79 30.66 -21.59 -6.06
CA TRP A 79 29.88 -22.78 -5.69
C TRP A 79 29.26 -23.50 -6.90
N SER A 80 28.97 -22.77 -7.98
CA SER A 80 28.46 -23.37 -9.21
C SER A 80 29.55 -24.16 -9.93
N LEU A 81 30.76 -23.60 -10.03
CA LEU A 81 31.93 -24.31 -10.57
C LEU A 81 32.31 -25.52 -9.69
N ALA A 82 32.27 -25.37 -8.37
CA ALA A 82 32.52 -26.47 -7.44
C ALA A 82 31.49 -27.60 -7.59
N ALA A 83 30.20 -27.27 -7.78
CA ALA A 83 29.15 -28.27 -8.00
C ALA A 83 29.33 -29.00 -9.35
N ILE A 84 29.71 -28.28 -10.42
CA ILE A 84 30.00 -28.88 -11.73
C ILE A 84 31.23 -29.79 -11.64
N ALA A 85 32.32 -29.32 -11.02
CA ALA A 85 33.53 -30.11 -10.81
C ALA A 85 33.25 -31.38 -9.99
N ALA A 86 32.44 -31.28 -8.93
CA ALA A 86 32.03 -32.42 -8.13
C ALA A 86 31.24 -33.45 -8.97
N ALA A 87 30.34 -33.01 -9.86
CA ALA A 87 29.62 -33.92 -10.74
C ALA A 87 30.54 -34.62 -11.74
N ILE A 88 31.53 -33.93 -12.30
CA ILE A 88 32.54 -34.54 -13.19
C ILE A 88 33.33 -35.62 -12.43
N VAL A 89 33.78 -35.32 -11.21
CA VAL A 89 34.51 -36.30 -10.37
C VAL A 89 33.62 -37.51 -10.05
N VAL A 90 32.35 -37.30 -9.72
CA VAL A 90 31.38 -38.40 -9.49
C VAL A 90 31.23 -39.25 -10.75
N ASN A 91 31.15 -38.62 -11.93
CA ASN A 91 31.06 -39.35 -13.19
C ASN A 91 32.31 -40.20 -13.45
N GLU A 92 33.50 -39.62 -13.40
CA GLU A 92 34.76 -40.29 -13.76
C GLU A 92 35.21 -41.34 -12.71
N VAL A 93 35.04 -41.03 -11.42
CA VAL A 93 35.59 -41.86 -10.33
C VAL A 93 34.59 -42.92 -9.86
N LEU A 94 33.29 -42.61 -9.86
CA LEU A 94 32.27 -43.52 -9.33
C LEU A 94 31.46 -44.18 -10.44
N LEU A 95 30.82 -43.40 -11.31
CA LEU A 95 29.85 -43.95 -12.25
C LEU A 95 30.53 -44.67 -13.43
N GLU A 96 31.61 -44.13 -13.97
CA GLU A 96 32.32 -44.72 -15.10
C GLU A 96 32.90 -46.11 -14.79
N PRO A 97 33.64 -46.32 -13.69
CA PRO A 97 34.14 -47.64 -13.36
C PRO A 97 32.99 -48.61 -13.06
N VAL A 98 31.95 -48.19 -12.35
CA VAL A 98 30.84 -49.09 -11.98
C VAL A 98 30.03 -49.56 -13.19
N PHE A 99 29.77 -48.68 -14.17
CA PHE A 99 28.88 -48.99 -15.29
C PHE A 99 29.60 -49.38 -16.58
N LEU A 100 30.87 -49.01 -16.78
CA LEU A 100 31.61 -49.28 -18.01
C LEU A 100 32.70 -50.35 -17.84
N SER A 101 33.27 -50.53 -16.64
CA SER A 101 34.29 -51.55 -16.44
C SER A 101 33.70 -52.96 -16.67
N GLY A 102 34.44 -53.80 -17.41
CA GLY A 102 34.00 -55.14 -17.80
C GLY A 102 33.16 -55.24 -19.09
N ARG A 103 32.77 -54.12 -19.73
CA ARG A 103 32.03 -54.11 -21.01
C ARG A 103 32.91 -53.92 -22.26
N GLY A 104 34.23 -53.95 -22.10
CA GLY A 104 35.18 -53.69 -23.19
C GLY A 104 35.23 -52.24 -23.67
N ILE A 105 34.48 -51.33 -23.03
CA ILE A 105 34.53 -49.90 -23.26
C ILE A 105 35.70 -49.37 -22.43
N GLY A 106 36.79 -48.97 -23.10
CA GLY A 106 37.97 -48.42 -22.43
C GLY A 106 37.64 -47.18 -21.61
N ARG A 107 38.43 -46.93 -20.55
CA ARG A 107 38.35 -45.69 -19.77
C ARG A 107 38.36 -44.49 -20.72
N ARG A 108 37.40 -43.58 -20.58
CA ARG A 108 37.44 -42.28 -21.24
C ARG A 108 38.71 -41.58 -20.73
N SER A 109 39.53 -41.07 -21.66
CA SER A 109 40.72 -40.25 -21.34
C SER A 109 40.32 -39.03 -20.52
N ALA A 110 41.29 -38.30 -19.93
CA ALA A 110 41.05 -36.99 -19.30
C ALA A 110 40.38 -35.95 -20.24
N GLU A 111 40.38 -36.21 -21.55
CA GLU A 111 39.59 -35.48 -22.55
C GLU A 111 38.07 -35.67 -22.40
N GLY A 112 37.63 -36.70 -21.68
CA GLY A 112 36.23 -37.04 -21.41
C GLY A 112 35.51 -35.99 -20.57
N GLY A 113 36.13 -35.48 -19.50
CA GLY A 113 35.55 -34.41 -18.69
C GLY A 113 35.36 -33.09 -19.47
N PHE A 114 36.29 -32.74 -20.37
CA PHE A 114 36.13 -31.58 -21.25
C PHE A 114 34.97 -31.74 -22.25
N ARG A 115 34.80 -32.96 -22.76
CA ARG A 115 33.67 -33.29 -23.64
C ARG A 115 32.33 -33.22 -22.91
N ASP A 116 32.26 -33.74 -21.69
CA ASP A 116 31.07 -33.64 -20.84
C ASP A 116 30.68 -32.17 -20.57
N ILE A 117 31.65 -31.29 -20.29
CA ILE A 117 31.41 -29.85 -20.13
C ILE A 117 30.88 -29.23 -21.43
N ALA A 118 31.44 -29.59 -22.59
CA ALA A 118 31.01 -29.05 -23.87
C ALA A 118 29.58 -29.47 -24.24
N GLU A 119 29.18 -30.70 -23.90
CA GLU A 119 27.84 -31.22 -24.16
C GLU A 119 26.79 -30.65 -23.19
N ILE A 120 27.15 -30.44 -21.92
CA ILE A 120 26.17 -30.12 -20.84
C ILE A 120 26.18 -28.65 -20.45
N GLY A 121 27.31 -27.96 -20.63
CA GLY A 121 27.46 -26.54 -20.33
C GLY A 121 26.38 -25.64 -20.96
N PRO A 122 26.07 -25.78 -22.27
CA PRO A 122 24.99 -25.02 -22.90
C PRO A 122 23.62 -25.26 -22.25
N ILE A 123 23.33 -26.47 -21.78
CA ILE A 123 22.06 -26.83 -21.14
C ILE A 123 21.97 -26.19 -19.75
N ILE A 124 23.05 -26.24 -18.97
CA ILE A 124 23.13 -25.56 -17.67
C ILE A 124 22.88 -24.06 -17.84
N LEU A 125 23.56 -23.42 -18.80
CA LEU A 125 23.40 -22.00 -19.09
C LEU A 125 21.98 -21.65 -19.52
N LEU A 126 21.39 -22.45 -20.42
CA LEU A 126 20.02 -22.28 -20.86
C LEU A 126 19.04 -22.35 -19.68
N PHE A 127 19.24 -23.31 -18.77
CA PHE A 127 18.35 -23.48 -17.63
C PHE A 127 18.45 -22.36 -16.60
N VAL A 128 19.69 -21.95 -16.28
CA VAL A 128 19.93 -20.79 -15.42
C VAL A 128 19.35 -19.53 -16.04
N GLY A 129 19.55 -19.31 -17.36
CA GLY A 129 18.98 -18.19 -18.10
C GLY A 129 17.45 -18.20 -18.09
N PHE A 130 16.83 -19.35 -18.35
CA PHE A 130 15.38 -19.50 -18.28
C PHE A 130 14.85 -19.21 -16.87
N LYS A 131 15.46 -19.78 -15.82
CA LYS A 131 15.03 -19.55 -14.44
C LYS A 131 15.14 -18.07 -14.06
N LEU A 132 16.22 -17.41 -14.47
CA LEU A 132 16.39 -15.97 -14.30
C LEU A 132 15.29 -15.18 -15.00
N ALA A 133 15.01 -15.48 -16.27
CA ALA A 133 13.95 -14.81 -17.04
C ALA A 133 12.57 -15.02 -16.41
N TRP A 134 12.26 -16.25 -16.01
CA TRP A 134 11.00 -16.62 -15.37
C TRP A 134 10.79 -15.90 -14.03
N ASP A 135 11.80 -15.92 -13.16
CA ASP A 135 11.74 -15.25 -11.87
C ASP A 135 11.69 -13.72 -12.04
N ASN A 136 12.28 -13.18 -13.10
CA ASN A 136 12.18 -11.75 -13.43
C ASN A 136 10.77 -11.37 -13.91
N LEU A 137 10.17 -12.14 -14.82
CA LEU A 137 8.77 -11.94 -15.25
C LEU A 137 7.81 -12.02 -14.07
N LYS A 138 8.02 -12.98 -13.16
CA LYS A 138 7.24 -13.11 -11.93
C LYS A 138 7.38 -11.87 -11.06
N LYS A 139 8.61 -11.42 -10.79
CA LYS A 139 8.87 -10.20 -10.01
C LYS A 139 8.23 -8.99 -10.66
N GLN A 140 8.32 -8.85 -11.98
CA GLN A 140 7.71 -7.74 -12.70
C GLN A 140 6.19 -7.72 -12.53
N SER A 141 5.51 -8.86 -12.72
CA SER A 141 4.05 -8.93 -12.50
C SER A 141 3.63 -8.62 -11.06
N GLN A 142 4.47 -8.97 -10.08
CA GLN A 142 4.23 -8.64 -8.67
C GLN A 142 4.43 -7.15 -8.41
N LEU A 143 5.43 -6.53 -9.04
CA LEU A 143 5.67 -5.09 -8.96
C LEU A 143 4.51 -4.31 -9.60
N GLU A 144 4.09 -4.67 -10.81
CA GLU A 144 2.95 -4.05 -11.48
C GLU A 144 1.65 -4.15 -10.66
N ALA A 145 1.41 -5.31 -10.04
CA ALA A 145 0.26 -5.49 -9.16
C ALA A 145 0.33 -4.59 -7.90
N LEU A 146 1.52 -4.46 -7.30
CA LEU A 146 1.74 -3.62 -6.14
C LEU A 146 1.60 -2.13 -6.47
N GLU A 147 2.12 -1.71 -7.63
CA GLU A 147 1.98 -0.34 -8.13
C GLU A 147 0.51 0.01 -8.38
N ARG A 148 -0.25 -0.94 -8.94
CA ARG A 148 -1.70 -0.77 -9.13
C ARG A 148 -2.45 -0.66 -7.81
N GLU A 149 -2.18 -1.53 -6.85
CA GLU A 149 -2.80 -1.47 -5.52
C GLU A 149 -2.48 -0.15 -4.81
N LYS A 150 -1.23 0.33 -4.92
CA LYS A 150 -0.82 1.65 -4.42
C LYS A 150 -1.62 2.77 -5.09
N ALA A 151 -1.72 2.77 -6.43
CA ALA A 151 -2.45 3.80 -7.16
C ALA A 151 -3.95 3.80 -6.84
N GLU A 152 -4.56 2.62 -6.71
CA GLU A 152 -5.96 2.46 -6.28
C GLU A 152 -6.16 2.97 -4.84
N GLY A 153 -5.22 2.70 -3.94
CA GLY A 153 -5.23 3.21 -2.57
C GLY A 153 -5.08 4.73 -2.48
N GLU A 154 -4.14 5.31 -3.23
CA GLU A 154 -3.98 6.77 -3.34
C GLU A 154 -5.23 7.42 -3.90
N LEU A 155 -5.81 6.88 -4.98
CA LEU A 155 -7.06 7.37 -5.56
C LEU A 155 -8.21 7.31 -4.54
N GLN A 156 -8.34 6.21 -3.80
CA GLN A 156 -9.39 6.08 -2.77
C GLN A 156 -9.18 7.09 -1.63
N PHE A 157 -7.93 7.30 -1.22
CA PHE A 157 -7.58 8.34 -0.24
C PHE A 157 -7.97 9.72 -0.75
N LEU A 158 -7.60 10.09 -1.98
CA LEU A 158 -8.01 11.37 -2.59
C LEU A 158 -9.53 11.51 -2.67
N LYS A 159 -10.24 10.48 -3.12
CA LYS A 159 -11.72 10.48 -3.15
C LYS A 159 -12.33 10.65 -1.76
N SER A 160 -11.71 10.08 -0.72
CA SER A 160 -12.20 10.21 0.65
C SER A 160 -12.04 11.62 1.24
N GLN A 161 -11.13 12.45 0.68
CA GLN A 161 -11.00 13.84 1.09
C GLN A 161 -12.18 14.71 0.62
N LEU A 162 -12.86 14.30 -0.46
CA LEU A 162 -14.13 14.89 -0.88
C LEU A 162 -15.24 14.25 -0.05
N ASN A 163 -15.81 14.95 0.92
CA ASN A 163 -16.97 14.47 1.68
C ASN A 163 -18.21 14.48 0.75
N PRO A 164 -18.62 13.35 0.14
CA PRO A 164 -19.60 13.40 -0.95
C PRO A 164 -20.97 13.78 -0.42
N HIS A 165 -21.30 13.33 0.79
CA HIS A 165 -22.54 13.66 1.46
C HIS A 165 -22.65 15.16 1.75
N PHE A 166 -21.57 15.78 2.25
CA PHE A 166 -21.52 17.24 2.40
C PHE A 166 -21.76 17.94 1.06
N LEU A 167 -21.10 17.51 -0.02
CA LEU A 167 -21.27 18.12 -1.35
C LEU A 167 -22.72 17.99 -1.84
N PHE A 168 -23.32 16.80 -1.79
CA PHE A 168 -24.70 16.60 -2.22
C PHE A 168 -25.69 17.46 -1.42
N ASN A 169 -25.53 17.55 -0.10
CA ASN A 169 -26.42 18.36 0.73
C ASN A 169 -26.31 19.85 0.40
N ASN A 170 -25.09 20.37 0.21
CA ASN A 170 -24.91 21.79 -0.13
C ASN A 170 -25.42 22.11 -1.54
N LEU A 171 -25.28 21.18 -2.50
CA LEU A 171 -25.86 21.35 -3.84
C LEU A 171 -27.39 21.35 -3.83
N ASN A 172 -28.01 20.49 -3.01
CA ASN A 172 -29.46 20.47 -2.85
C ASN A 172 -29.97 21.77 -2.20
N ASN A 173 -29.30 22.26 -1.15
CA ASN A 173 -29.66 23.54 -0.53
C ASN A 173 -29.48 24.71 -1.51
N LEU A 174 -28.39 24.72 -2.27
CA LEU A 174 -28.17 25.70 -3.32
C LEU A 174 -29.28 25.67 -4.37
N TYR A 175 -29.73 24.47 -4.78
CA TYR A 175 -30.85 24.31 -5.70
C TYR A 175 -32.14 24.92 -5.13
N SER A 176 -32.47 24.66 -3.85
CA SER A 176 -33.63 25.26 -3.18
C SER A 176 -33.54 26.79 -3.16
N TYR A 177 -32.40 27.35 -2.76
CA TYR A 177 -32.20 28.81 -2.75
C TYR A 177 -32.26 29.43 -4.15
N ALA A 178 -31.74 28.74 -5.16
CA ALA A 178 -31.83 29.18 -6.54
C ALA A 178 -33.27 29.16 -7.05
N GLN A 179 -34.05 28.14 -6.71
CA GLN A 179 -35.47 28.03 -7.05
C GLN A 179 -36.30 29.15 -6.41
N GLU A 180 -35.93 29.56 -5.19
CA GLU A 180 -36.54 30.67 -4.46
C GLU A 180 -36.05 32.07 -4.92
N ASN A 181 -35.13 32.15 -5.89
CA ASN A 181 -34.45 33.39 -6.29
C ASN A 181 -33.81 34.14 -5.10
N SER A 182 -33.28 33.39 -4.14
CA SER A 182 -32.70 33.96 -2.93
C SER A 182 -31.46 34.80 -3.25
N PRO A 183 -31.33 36.01 -2.66
CA PRO A 183 -30.13 36.85 -2.83
C PRO A 183 -28.87 36.20 -2.22
N LYS A 184 -29.01 35.16 -1.40
CA LYS A 184 -27.89 34.40 -0.81
C LYS A 184 -27.24 33.42 -1.79
N THR A 185 -27.89 33.10 -2.92
CA THR A 185 -27.45 32.10 -3.88
C THR A 185 -26.00 32.33 -4.39
N PRO A 186 -25.59 33.56 -4.80
CA PRO A 186 -24.22 33.80 -5.26
C PRO A 186 -23.18 33.59 -4.15
N GLU A 187 -23.52 33.94 -2.91
CA GLU A 187 -22.63 33.77 -1.76
C GLU A 187 -22.40 32.28 -1.46
N ILE A 188 -23.45 31.46 -1.51
CA ILE A 188 -23.38 30.01 -1.32
C ILE A 188 -22.46 29.36 -2.38
N ILE A 189 -22.59 29.77 -3.65
CA ILE A 189 -21.74 29.27 -4.75
C ILE A 189 -20.27 29.60 -4.47
N LEU A 190 -19.98 30.83 -4.04
CA LEU A 190 -18.61 31.27 -3.76
C LEU A 190 -18.01 30.48 -2.58
N GLN A 191 -18.74 30.35 -1.47
CA GLN A 191 -18.29 29.59 -0.29
C GLN A 191 -18.04 28.12 -0.64
N LEU A 192 -18.96 27.48 -1.39
CA LEU A 192 -18.80 26.10 -1.84
C LEU A 192 -17.58 25.95 -2.77
N SER A 193 -17.37 26.88 -3.69
CA SER A 193 -16.21 26.90 -4.58
C SER A 193 -14.89 27.01 -3.81
N ASN A 194 -14.83 27.87 -2.79
CA ASN A 194 -13.64 28.03 -1.95
C ASN A 194 -13.30 26.75 -1.19
N ILE A 195 -14.29 26.12 -0.56
CA ILE A 195 -14.09 24.85 0.16
C ILE A 195 -13.62 23.75 -0.81
N MET A 196 -14.26 23.62 -1.97
CA MET A 196 -13.86 22.63 -2.97
C MET A 196 -12.44 22.87 -3.48
N ARG A 197 -12.07 24.13 -3.74
CA ARG A 197 -10.71 24.49 -4.17
C ARG A 197 -9.69 24.12 -3.09
N TYR A 198 -9.98 24.43 -1.83
CA TYR A 198 -9.12 24.07 -0.72
C TYR A 198 -8.95 22.54 -0.59
N MET A 199 -10.04 21.77 -0.68
CA MET A 199 -10.01 20.30 -0.65
C MET A 199 -9.33 19.65 -1.86
N LEU A 200 -9.19 20.34 -2.99
CA LEU A 200 -8.58 19.78 -4.21
C LEU A 200 -7.09 20.06 -4.33
N TYR A 201 -6.66 21.24 -3.86
CA TYR A 201 -5.31 21.73 -4.08
C TYR A 201 -4.49 21.82 -2.79
N GLU A 202 -5.07 22.25 -1.67
CA GLU A 202 -4.33 22.56 -0.44
C GLU A 202 -4.25 21.34 0.49
N SER A 203 -5.23 20.43 0.48
CA SER A 203 -5.24 19.23 1.34
C SER A 203 -4.29 18.11 0.92
N ARG A 204 -3.51 18.32 -0.15
CA ARG A 204 -2.46 17.39 -0.61
C ARG A 204 -1.19 17.51 0.20
N GLU A 205 -0.94 18.67 0.79
CA GLU A 205 0.25 18.95 1.59
C GLU A 205 0.10 18.41 3.02
N HIS A 206 1.23 18.11 3.67
CA HIS A 206 1.22 17.71 5.08
C HIS A 206 0.76 18.85 6.00
N TYR A 207 1.10 20.09 5.64
CA TYR A 207 0.74 21.30 6.36
C TYR A 207 0.39 22.43 5.39
N VAL A 208 -0.48 23.32 5.84
CA VAL A 208 -0.90 24.53 5.13
C VAL A 208 -0.81 25.75 6.06
N PRO A 209 -0.77 26.98 5.53
CA PRO A 209 -0.89 28.17 6.35
C PRO A 209 -2.18 28.15 7.18
N LEU A 210 -2.08 28.45 8.47
CA LEU A 210 -3.21 28.46 9.40
C LEU A 210 -4.33 29.39 8.92
N GLU A 211 -3.97 30.51 8.29
CA GLU A 211 -4.91 31.45 7.67
C GLU A 211 -5.83 30.78 6.65
N LYS A 212 -5.30 29.88 5.81
CA LYS A 212 -6.10 29.16 4.81
C LYS A 212 -7.03 28.13 5.44
N GLU A 213 -6.56 27.41 6.45
CA GLU A 213 -7.40 26.45 7.21
C GLU A 213 -8.56 27.19 7.90
N LEU A 214 -8.30 28.33 8.55
CA LEU A 214 -9.33 29.11 9.23
C LEU A 214 -10.31 29.79 8.26
N ALA A 215 -9.86 30.23 7.09
CA ALA A 215 -10.73 30.73 6.03
C ALA A 215 -11.66 29.62 5.51
N CYS A 216 -11.11 28.43 5.24
CA CYS A 216 -11.91 27.27 4.84
C CYS A 216 -12.91 26.86 5.92
N LEU A 217 -12.49 26.86 7.19
CA LEU A 217 -13.35 26.57 8.34
C LEU A 217 -14.51 27.58 8.44
N GLN A 218 -14.23 28.87 8.21
CA GLN A 218 -15.24 29.92 8.23
C GLN A 218 -16.28 29.74 7.12
N ASP A 219 -15.85 29.47 5.88
CA ASP A 219 -16.76 29.19 4.76
C ASP A 219 -17.59 27.93 5.05
N PHE A 220 -16.99 26.90 5.65
CA PHE A 220 -17.70 25.68 6.06
C PHE A 220 -18.77 25.98 7.13
N ILE A 221 -18.45 26.77 8.15
CA ILE A 221 -19.38 27.16 9.22
C ILE A 221 -20.58 27.92 8.62
N ARG A 222 -20.33 28.89 7.73
CA ARG A 222 -21.41 29.68 7.09
C ARG A 222 -22.36 28.82 6.30
N LEU A 223 -21.85 27.88 5.50
CA LEU A 223 -22.68 26.95 4.75
C LEU A 223 -23.52 26.05 5.65
N GLN A 224 -22.96 25.57 6.77
CA GLN A 224 -23.68 24.73 7.72
C GLN A 224 -24.74 25.52 8.50
N GLU A 225 -24.48 26.78 8.82
CA GLU A 225 -25.44 27.66 9.49
C GLU A 225 -26.70 27.89 8.64
N LEU A 226 -26.58 27.95 7.31
CA LEU A 226 -27.74 28.03 6.42
C LEU A 226 -28.68 26.84 6.56
N GLN A 227 -28.15 25.64 6.87
CA GLN A 227 -28.94 24.42 7.06
C GLN A 227 -29.71 24.40 8.38
N MET A 228 -29.39 25.34 9.30
CA MET A 228 -30.10 25.44 10.57
C MET A 228 -31.42 26.19 10.47
N GLU A 229 -31.72 26.86 9.34
CA GLU A 229 -33.00 27.55 9.07
C GLU A 229 -33.49 28.44 10.24
N SER A 230 -32.56 29.09 10.96
CA SER A 230 -32.84 29.94 12.13
C SER A 230 -33.22 29.23 13.44
N ARG A 231 -33.06 27.91 13.55
CA ARG A 231 -33.28 27.12 14.79
C ARG A 231 -32.18 27.28 15.86
N GLY A 232 -31.29 28.24 15.69
CA GLY A 232 -30.16 28.41 16.59
C GLY A 232 -29.19 29.51 16.21
N LYS A 233 -28.12 29.60 17.00
CA LYS A 233 -27.06 30.60 16.85
C LYS A 233 -25.69 29.94 16.82
N VAL A 234 -24.86 30.35 15.87
CA VAL A 234 -23.45 30.00 15.81
C VAL A 234 -22.61 31.20 16.21
N VAL A 235 -21.65 31.02 17.11
CA VAL A 235 -20.67 32.04 17.48
C VAL A 235 -19.29 31.53 17.11
N TYR A 236 -18.66 32.16 16.11
CA TYR A 236 -17.30 31.87 15.67
C TYR A 236 -16.37 33.04 15.98
N SER A 237 -15.23 32.77 16.61
CA SER A 237 -14.22 33.78 16.93
C SER A 237 -12.80 33.22 16.77
N VAL A 238 -11.91 34.08 16.26
CA VAL A 238 -10.48 33.82 16.13
C VAL A 238 -9.73 34.96 16.80
N GLU A 239 -8.85 34.64 17.73
CA GLU A 239 -8.03 35.59 18.49
C GLU A 239 -6.55 35.21 18.36
N GLY A 240 -5.67 36.21 18.18
CA GLY A 240 -4.22 36.02 18.06
C GLY A 240 -3.69 36.13 16.64
N ASN A 241 -2.37 35.98 16.47
CA ASN A 241 -1.68 36.15 15.19
C ASN A 241 -1.56 34.81 14.46
N THR A 242 -2.10 34.70 13.25
CA THR A 242 -2.07 33.50 12.40
C THR A 242 -0.86 33.43 11.45
N THR A 243 -0.16 34.53 11.25
CA THR A 243 0.90 34.68 10.25
C THR A 243 2.09 33.77 10.57
N GLY A 244 2.64 33.13 9.53
CA GLY A 244 3.80 32.24 9.60
C GLY A 244 3.53 30.88 10.25
N LYS A 245 2.28 30.58 10.63
CA LYS A 245 1.91 29.34 11.33
C LYS A 245 1.34 28.31 10.38
N MET A 246 1.69 27.06 10.62
CA MET A 246 1.31 25.92 9.78
C MET A 246 0.48 24.90 10.57
N ILE A 247 -0.56 24.36 9.93
CA ILE A 247 -1.47 23.34 10.48
C ILE A 247 -1.76 22.26 9.44
N ALA A 248 -2.17 21.07 9.90
CA ALA A 248 -2.58 20.01 9.00
C ALA A 248 -3.94 20.39 8.37
N PRO A 249 -4.12 20.26 7.05
CA PRO A 249 -5.33 20.73 6.38
C PRO A 249 -6.57 19.92 6.79
N LEU A 250 -7.74 20.55 6.88
CA LEU A 250 -9.03 19.93 7.23
C LEU A 250 -9.02 19.29 8.63
N LEU A 251 -8.16 19.72 9.55
CA LEU A 251 -8.04 19.13 10.88
C LEU A 251 -9.19 19.57 11.80
N LEU A 252 -9.66 20.81 11.65
CA LEU A 252 -10.68 21.39 12.53
C LEU A 252 -12.11 21.07 12.07
N ILE A 253 -12.30 20.88 10.75
CA ILE A 253 -13.63 20.63 10.15
C ILE A 253 -14.38 19.47 10.80
N PRO A 254 -13.78 18.28 11.07
CA PRO A 254 -14.53 17.17 11.64
C PRO A 254 -15.15 17.46 13.02
N PHE A 255 -14.52 18.33 13.83
CA PHE A 255 -15.08 18.71 15.13
C PHE A 255 -16.30 19.62 14.97
N VAL A 256 -16.23 20.56 14.04
CA VAL A 256 -17.34 21.46 13.69
C VAL A 256 -18.47 20.69 13.03
N GLU A 257 -18.18 19.82 12.07
CA GLU A 257 -19.15 18.94 11.41
C GLU A 257 -19.93 18.09 12.42
N ASN A 258 -19.23 17.48 13.39
CA ASN A 258 -19.88 16.71 14.46
C ASN A 258 -20.81 17.60 15.30
N SER A 259 -20.39 18.84 15.59
CA SER A 259 -21.19 19.77 16.40
C SER A 259 -22.49 20.16 15.70
N PHE A 260 -22.45 20.44 14.39
CA PHE A 260 -23.64 20.68 13.58
C PHE A 260 -24.52 19.43 13.47
N LYS A 261 -23.93 18.27 13.15
CA LYS A 261 -24.66 17.00 13.02
C LYS A 261 -25.45 16.65 14.27
N HIS A 262 -24.84 16.76 15.44
CA HIS A 262 -25.49 16.47 16.71
C HIS A 262 -26.59 17.48 17.04
N SER A 263 -26.33 18.76 16.80
CA SER A 263 -27.30 19.82 17.05
C SER A 263 -28.54 19.70 16.15
N LEU A 264 -28.34 19.48 14.84
CA LEU A 264 -29.43 19.31 13.86
C LEU A 264 -30.25 18.03 14.09
N SER A 265 -29.65 16.98 14.67
CA SER A 265 -30.35 15.75 15.02
C SER A 265 -31.20 15.87 16.29
N SER A 266 -30.98 16.92 17.10
CA SER A 266 -31.80 17.20 18.27
C SER A 266 -33.05 17.99 17.85
N GLN A 267 -34.23 17.65 18.39
CA GLN A 267 -35.46 18.43 18.20
C GLN A 267 -35.48 19.72 19.05
N ALA A 268 -34.31 20.30 19.33
CA ALA A 268 -34.19 21.49 20.15
C ALA A 268 -34.35 22.75 19.29
N ASP A 269 -35.25 23.66 19.67
CA ASP A 269 -35.42 24.94 18.98
C ASP A 269 -34.37 26.00 19.39
N ASN A 270 -33.46 25.66 20.33
CA ASN A 270 -32.40 26.54 20.83
C ASN A 270 -31.01 25.92 20.63
N ILE A 271 -30.65 25.60 19.39
CA ILE A 271 -29.31 25.14 19.08
C ILE A 271 -28.32 26.28 19.35
N SER A 272 -27.30 26.02 20.17
CA SER A 272 -26.17 26.93 20.35
C SER A 272 -24.88 26.19 20.01
N ILE A 273 -24.12 26.74 19.07
CA ILE A 273 -22.80 26.24 18.70
C ILE A 273 -21.80 27.37 18.92
N GLY A 274 -20.78 27.10 19.74
CA GLY A 274 -19.69 28.04 20.04
C GLY A 274 -18.37 27.48 19.54
N ILE A 275 -17.67 28.24 18.71
CA ILE A 275 -16.39 27.87 18.12
C ILE A 275 -15.41 29.00 18.40
N LYS A 276 -14.38 28.70 19.19
CA LYS A 276 -13.32 29.65 19.54
C LYS A 276 -11.96 29.08 19.16
N VAL A 277 -11.17 29.89 18.45
CA VAL A 277 -9.78 29.62 18.13
C VAL A 277 -8.94 30.70 18.78
N GLU A 278 -8.05 30.33 19.70
CA GLU A 278 -7.06 31.24 20.28
C GLU A 278 -5.66 30.79 19.85
N ILE A 279 -4.87 31.71 19.31
CA ILE A 279 -3.47 31.47 18.95
C ILE A 279 -2.58 32.17 19.97
N ARG A 280 -1.81 31.37 20.74
CA ARG A 280 -0.88 31.84 21.76
C ARG A 280 0.54 31.46 21.35
N GLU A 281 1.30 32.43 20.86
CA GLU A 281 2.64 32.21 20.28
C GLU A 281 2.67 31.11 19.21
N VAL A 282 3.06 29.89 19.58
CA VAL A 282 3.15 28.71 18.70
C VAL A 282 2.11 27.64 19.02
N GLU A 283 1.13 27.95 19.86
CA GLU A 283 0.04 27.03 20.23
C GLU A 283 -1.31 27.51 19.71
N LEU A 284 -2.10 26.56 19.19
CA LEU A 284 -3.49 26.76 18.86
C LEU A 284 -4.35 26.09 19.94
N HIS A 285 -5.24 26.87 20.54
CA HIS A 285 -6.29 26.40 21.43
C HIS A 285 -7.63 26.50 20.70
N PHE A 286 -8.16 25.36 20.29
CA PHE A 286 -9.47 25.25 19.68
C PHE A 286 -10.48 24.74 20.69
N ARG A 287 -11.61 25.42 20.79
CA ARG A 287 -12.76 25.02 21.60
C ARG A 287 -14.01 25.02 20.76
N CYS A 288 -14.68 23.88 20.68
CA CYS A 288 -15.99 23.74 20.04
C CYS A 288 -17.00 23.22 21.05
N THR A 289 -18.12 23.91 21.20
CA THR A 289 -19.19 23.56 22.13
C THR A 289 -20.51 23.51 21.40
N ASN A 290 -21.35 22.51 21.66
CA ASN A 290 -22.73 22.54 21.20
C ASN A 290 -23.71 22.06 22.26
N THR A 291 -24.93 22.59 22.22
CA THR A 291 -26.05 22.08 23.01
C THR A 291 -26.30 20.60 22.65
N TYR A 292 -26.40 19.76 23.67
CA TYR A 292 -26.57 18.32 23.54
C TYR A 292 -27.84 17.88 24.29
N LEU A 293 -28.83 17.33 23.59
CA LEU A 293 -29.91 16.59 24.21
C LEU A 293 -29.55 15.11 24.28
N ALA A 294 -29.59 14.54 25.49
CA ALA A 294 -29.43 13.11 25.70
C ALA A 294 -30.55 12.36 24.95
N THR A 295 -30.19 11.51 24.00
CA THR A 295 -31.14 10.58 23.39
C THR A 295 -31.42 9.41 24.35
N LYS A 296 -32.54 8.69 24.13
CA LYS A 296 -33.04 7.61 25.01
C LYS A 296 -32.03 6.47 25.32
N ASP A 297 -30.91 6.39 24.60
CA ASP A 297 -29.86 5.37 24.77
C ASP A 297 -28.76 5.74 25.78
N GLY A 298 -28.93 6.83 26.53
CA GLY A 298 -28.00 7.27 27.57
C GLY A 298 -26.84 8.13 27.05
N PRO A 299 -26.09 8.77 27.96
CA PRO A 299 -25.01 9.68 27.59
C PRO A 299 -23.85 8.93 26.92
N GLY A 300 -23.48 9.34 25.69
CA GLY A 300 -22.13 9.07 25.15
C GLY A 300 -21.96 7.93 24.15
N ARG A 301 -22.96 7.08 23.87
CA ARG A 301 -22.73 5.89 23.00
C ARG A 301 -22.58 6.22 21.50
N TYR A 302 -23.26 7.26 21.01
CA TYR A 302 -23.12 7.76 19.63
C TYR A 302 -22.00 8.80 19.47
N VAL A 303 -21.60 9.45 20.56
CA VAL A 303 -20.71 10.62 20.56
C VAL A 303 -19.24 10.22 20.39
N ALA A 304 -18.83 9.07 20.94
CA ALA A 304 -17.44 8.64 20.94
C ALA A 304 -17.02 7.79 19.73
N LYS A 305 -17.97 7.36 18.87
CA LYS A 305 -17.78 6.28 17.90
C LYS A 305 -17.94 6.69 16.43
N GLY A 306 -17.79 7.98 16.14
CA GLY A 306 -17.76 8.46 14.75
C GLY A 306 -16.44 8.13 14.06
N ILE A 307 -16.49 7.51 12.88
CA ILE A 307 -15.32 7.21 12.02
C ILE A 307 -14.43 8.45 11.83
N GLY A 308 -15.05 9.64 11.76
CA GLY A 308 -14.34 10.92 11.64
C GLY A 308 -13.43 11.25 12.83
N LEU A 309 -13.88 11.05 14.09
CA LEU A 309 -13.08 11.36 15.28
C LEU A 309 -11.91 10.39 15.45
N ASP A 310 -12.10 9.11 15.11
CA ASP A 310 -11.02 8.13 15.16
C ASP A 310 -9.94 8.41 14.13
N ASN A 311 -10.34 8.88 12.94
CA ASN A 311 -9.40 9.33 11.92
C ASN A 311 -8.62 10.57 12.37
N VAL A 312 -9.28 11.54 13.00
CA VAL A 312 -8.60 12.73 13.55
C VAL A 312 -7.63 12.35 14.67
N ARG A 313 -8.02 11.48 15.62
CA ARG A 313 -7.11 11.00 16.68
C ARG A 313 -5.86 10.33 16.12
N LYS A 314 -6.01 9.46 15.12
CA LYS A 314 -4.88 8.82 14.44
C LYS A 314 -3.98 9.86 13.76
N ARG A 315 -4.59 10.83 13.05
CA ARG A 315 -3.87 11.88 12.35
C ARG A 315 -3.10 12.80 13.29
N LEU A 316 -3.69 13.18 14.43
CA LEU A 316 -3.01 13.94 15.48
C LEU A 316 -1.79 13.18 16.04
N LYS A 317 -1.92 11.88 16.31
CA LYS A 317 -0.80 11.04 16.77
C LYS A 317 0.35 10.98 15.76
N LEU A 318 0.04 10.95 14.46
CA LEU A 318 1.03 10.86 13.39
C LEU A 318 1.73 12.19 13.09
N LEU A 319 0.97 13.30 13.02
CA LEU A 319 1.50 14.60 12.59
C LEU A 319 1.99 15.47 13.77
N TYR A 320 1.44 15.27 14.97
CA TYR A 320 1.76 16.08 16.16
C TYR A 320 2.20 15.23 17.35
N PRO A 321 3.17 14.30 17.21
CA PRO A 321 3.60 13.45 18.31
C PRO A 321 4.11 14.30 19.48
N GLY A 322 3.52 14.12 20.67
CA GLY A 322 3.88 14.89 21.88
C GLY A 322 3.53 16.39 21.84
N ARG A 323 2.88 16.88 20.77
CA ARG A 323 2.55 18.30 20.56
C ARG A 323 1.04 18.54 20.42
N HIS A 324 0.22 17.64 20.94
CA HIS A 324 -1.22 17.82 20.94
C HIS A 324 -1.86 17.26 22.20
N ARG A 325 -2.98 17.88 22.59
CA ARG A 325 -3.88 17.37 23.63
C ARG A 325 -5.32 17.56 23.15
N LEU A 326 -6.03 16.45 23.04
CA LEU A 326 -7.45 16.44 22.66
C LEU A 326 -8.27 15.94 23.85
N ASP A 327 -9.17 16.79 24.32
CA ASP A 327 -10.10 16.50 25.41
C ASP A 327 -11.54 16.68 24.90
N ILE A 328 -12.35 15.64 25.07
CA ILE A 328 -13.72 15.58 24.58
C ILE A 328 -14.59 15.17 25.75
N GLN A 329 -15.50 16.05 26.14
CA GLN A 329 -16.32 15.88 27.34
C GLN A 329 -17.78 16.21 27.05
N THR A 330 -18.67 15.62 27.83
CA THR A 330 -20.08 15.99 27.92
C THR A 330 -20.35 16.49 29.32
N GLU A 331 -20.67 17.77 29.47
CA GLU A 331 -20.89 18.40 30.78
C GLU A 331 -22.12 19.32 30.69
N GLY A 332 -23.04 19.23 31.67
CA GLY A 332 -24.16 20.17 31.79
C GLY A 332 -25.09 20.27 30.58
N GLY A 333 -25.28 19.20 29.81
CA GLY A 333 -26.07 19.24 28.57
C GLY A 333 -25.35 19.89 27.39
N GLN A 334 -24.03 20.03 27.46
CA GLN A 334 -23.19 20.46 26.35
C GLN A 334 -22.17 19.39 25.99
N TYR A 335 -21.89 19.27 24.70
CA TYR A 335 -20.74 18.54 24.19
C TYR A 335 -19.61 19.54 23.94
N VAL A 336 -18.42 19.26 24.47
CA VAL A 336 -17.28 20.16 24.46
C VAL A 336 -16.06 19.43 23.92
N VAL A 337 -15.47 19.99 22.85
CA VAL A 337 -14.18 19.58 22.30
C VAL A 337 -13.17 20.68 22.61
N LYS A 338 -12.05 20.29 23.22
CA LYS A 338 -10.88 21.14 23.43
C LYS A 338 -9.68 20.48 22.75
N LEU A 339 -9.03 21.21 21.85
CA LEU A 339 -7.80 20.79 21.20
C LEU A 339 -6.72 21.84 21.46
N GLU A 340 -5.63 21.41 22.08
CA GLU A 340 -4.39 22.17 22.21
C GLU A 340 -3.39 21.57 21.21
N LEU A 341 -2.76 22.41 20.39
CA LEU A 341 -1.92 21.97 19.30
C LEU A 341 -0.69 22.87 19.17
N GLY A 342 0.50 22.29 19.25
CA GLY A 342 1.74 22.96 18.89
C GLY A 342 1.84 23.09 17.36
N LEU A 343 1.84 24.32 16.88
CA LEU A 343 1.91 24.68 15.47
C LEU A 343 3.34 24.53 14.94
N GLY A 344 3.45 24.27 13.64
CA GLY A 344 4.74 24.38 12.94
C GLY A 344 5.03 25.82 12.55
N ASN A 345 6.29 26.22 12.58
CA ASN A 345 6.76 27.44 11.90
C ASN A 345 6.94 27.14 10.41
N SER A 346 6.74 28.12 9.53
CA SER A 346 7.16 27.97 8.13
C SER A 346 8.68 27.72 8.09
N ILE A 347 9.11 26.76 7.28
CA ILE A 347 10.52 26.62 6.90
C ILE A 347 10.94 27.85 6.10
#